data_AF-A0A6P7GW66-F1
#
_entry.id   AF-A0A6P7GW66-F1
#
_cell.length_a   1.000
_cell.length_b   1.000
_cell.length_c   1.000
_cell.angle_alpha   90.00
_cell.angle_beta   90.00
_cell.angle_gamma   90.00
#
_symmetry.space_group_name_H-M   'P 1'
#
loop_
_entity.id
_entity.type
_entity.pdbx_description
1 polymer ?
#
loop_
_entity_poly.entity_id
_entity_poly.type
_entity_poly.pdbx_seq_one_letter_code
_entity_poly.pdbx_strand_id
1 'polypeptide(L)'
;MAFRKFCQRCSQRADWLKTDQRLRTNDLLKLLKNDHPDLPSDSRTLLKTPREVAVADISPGQYYHFGLSFTLNNLLHALGEKECSKLCCLELMINVDGLLIAKSSSKQLYPILCQLYKQPLIEVIGLYHGLQKSKDPNELLTQFIDEVIYFTNNGYFHNDKHYNFKIIAFICDAPAKSFISFTKGHTGYRSCSKCYTEGTYFNTVCFPEFEGLNMRTDLEFRQKVDEQPYRTLT
;
A
#
# COMPACT_ATOMS: atom_id res chain seq x y z
N MET A 1 47.57 -20.17 -13.93
CA MET A 1 46.69 -21.09 -13.17
C MET A 1 45.82 -20.34 -12.13
N ALA A 2 45.31 -19.14 -12.44
CA ALA A 2 44.50 -18.31 -11.52
C ALA A 2 43.13 -17.90 -12.08
N PHE A 3 42.88 -18.05 -13.39
CA PHE A 3 41.62 -17.68 -14.02
C PHE A 3 40.57 -18.80 -14.15
N ARG A 4 40.90 -20.05 -13.75
CA ARG A 4 39.96 -21.18 -13.76
C ARG A 4 39.26 -21.47 -12.42
N LYS A 5 39.58 -20.73 -11.36
CA LYS A 5 38.87 -20.82 -10.06
C LYS A 5 37.70 -19.84 -9.91
N PHE A 6 37.38 -19.06 -10.95
CA PHE A 6 36.23 -18.14 -10.95
C PHE A 6 34.91 -18.82 -11.40
N CYS A 7 34.98 -20.04 -11.94
CA CYS A 7 33.86 -20.66 -12.68
C CYS A 7 33.13 -21.83 -11.97
N GLN A 8 33.40 -22.11 -10.69
CA GLN A 8 32.69 -23.19 -9.95
C GLN A 8 31.92 -22.74 -8.69
N ARG A 9 31.88 -21.43 -8.42
CA ARG A 9 31.09 -20.84 -7.32
C ARG A 9 29.83 -20.08 -7.78
N CYS A 10 29.63 -19.91 -9.09
CA CYS A 10 28.48 -19.19 -9.64
C CYS A 10 27.18 -20.02 -9.69
N SER A 11 27.26 -21.36 -9.58
CA SER A 11 26.05 -22.21 -9.62
C SER A 11 25.24 -22.20 -8.31
N GLN A 12 25.76 -21.63 -7.22
CA GLN A 12 25.03 -21.44 -5.95
C GLN A 12 24.65 -19.97 -5.68
N ARG A 13 24.61 -19.11 -6.71
CA ARG A 13 24.42 -17.66 -6.53
C ARG A 13 23.34 -17.06 -7.44
N ALA A 14 22.28 -17.81 -7.70
CA ALA A 14 21.04 -17.25 -8.24
C ALA A 14 20.37 -16.23 -7.28
N ASP A 15 20.78 -16.19 -6.00
CA ASP A 15 20.29 -15.22 -5.01
C ASP A 15 20.91 -13.81 -5.09
N TRP A 16 21.94 -13.60 -5.92
CA TRP A 16 22.63 -12.30 -6.00
C TRP A 16 21.88 -11.23 -6.80
N LEU A 17 20.79 -11.60 -7.48
CA LEU A 17 19.88 -10.66 -8.13
C LEU A 17 18.81 -10.10 -7.17
N LYS A 18 18.80 -10.48 -5.89
CA LYS A 18 17.80 -10.07 -4.88
C LYS A 18 18.35 -9.22 -3.72
N THR A 19 19.52 -8.60 -3.87
CA THR A 19 20.20 -7.91 -2.74
C THR A 19 19.96 -6.39 -2.72
N ASP A 20 19.41 -5.95 -1.58
CA ASP A 20 19.24 -4.58 -1.07
C ASP A 20 20.37 -3.62 -1.48
N GLN A 21 20.01 -2.54 -2.19
CA GLN A 21 20.90 -1.49 -2.68
C GLN A 21 21.77 -0.91 -1.55
N ARG A 22 21.23 -0.84 -0.33
CA ARG A 22 21.92 -0.34 0.86
C ARG A 22 23.17 -1.13 1.22
N LEU A 23 23.12 -2.46 1.14
CA LEU A 23 24.25 -3.33 1.47
C LEU A 23 25.40 -3.12 0.47
N ARG A 24 25.06 -2.96 -0.81
CA ARG A 24 26.05 -2.68 -1.86
C ARG A 24 26.70 -1.32 -1.70
N THR A 25 25.91 -0.29 -1.36
CA THR A 25 26.46 1.04 -1.06
C THR A 25 27.38 0.99 0.15
N ASN A 26 27.02 0.27 1.22
CA ASN A 26 27.89 0.11 2.38
C ASN A 26 29.21 -0.59 2.03
N ASP A 27 29.16 -1.67 1.24
CA ASP A 27 30.37 -2.40 0.83
C ASP A 27 31.26 -1.56 -0.08
N LEU A 28 30.68 -0.79 -0.99
CA LEU A 28 31.40 0.18 -1.80
C LEU A 28 32.05 1.27 -0.93
N LEU A 29 31.30 1.85 0.02
CA LEU A 29 31.82 2.87 0.93
C LEU A 29 33.00 2.36 1.77
N LYS A 30 32.97 1.09 2.19
CA LYS A 30 34.10 0.47 2.90
C LYS A 30 35.34 0.35 2.00
N LEU A 31 35.17 0.02 0.72
CA LEU A 31 36.27 -0.06 -0.23
C LEU A 31 36.88 1.32 -0.51
N LEU A 32 36.01 2.32 -0.74
CA LEU A 32 36.42 3.70 -1.05
C LEU A 32 37.07 4.40 0.14
N LYS A 33 36.88 3.91 1.37
CA LYS A 33 37.39 4.55 2.59
C LYS A 33 38.91 4.62 2.67
N ASN A 34 39.61 3.74 1.97
CA ASN A 34 41.06 3.76 1.89
C ASN A 34 41.57 5.01 1.14
N ASP A 35 40.86 5.40 0.07
CA ASP A 35 41.24 6.54 -0.78
C ASP A 35 40.51 7.82 -0.37
N HIS A 36 39.35 7.70 0.30
CA HIS A 36 38.50 8.78 0.79
C HIS A 36 38.11 8.56 2.26
N PRO A 37 39.01 8.87 3.22
CA PRO A 37 38.80 8.59 4.64
C PRO A 37 37.63 9.37 5.27
N ASP A 38 37.23 10.47 4.63
CA ASP A 38 36.12 11.35 5.00
C ASP A 38 34.74 10.74 4.71
N LEU A 39 34.67 9.74 3.82
CA LEU A 39 33.41 9.07 3.53
C LEU A 39 32.94 8.18 4.70
N PRO A 40 31.65 8.22 5.05
CA PRO A 40 31.10 7.33 6.06
C PRO A 40 31.03 5.89 5.54
N SER A 41 31.10 4.91 6.44
CA SER A 41 30.96 3.48 6.08
C SER A 41 29.52 3.00 5.99
N ASP A 42 28.56 3.84 6.39
CA ASP A 42 27.14 3.54 6.38
C ASP A 42 26.43 4.50 5.43
N SER A 43 25.71 3.93 4.46
CA SER A 43 24.90 4.63 3.47
C SER A 43 23.84 5.54 4.08
N ARG A 44 23.31 5.23 5.27
CA ARG A 44 22.38 6.14 5.96
C ARG A 44 23.06 7.43 6.38
N THR A 45 24.31 7.33 6.82
CA THR A 45 25.11 8.51 7.17
C THR A 45 25.48 9.29 5.91
N LEU A 46 25.84 8.59 4.82
CA LEU A 46 26.11 9.21 3.53
C LEU A 46 24.90 10.00 3.01
N LEU A 47 23.73 9.37 3.03
CA LEU A 47 22.46 9.93 2.55
C LEU A 47 21.78 10.83 3.57
N LYS A 48 22.42 11.05 4.75
CA LYS A 48 21.88 11.84 5.86
C LYS A 48 20.43 11.45 6.21
N THR A 49 20.14 10.15 6.23
CA THR A 49 18.79 9.64 6.48
C THR A 49 18.31 10.12 7.85
N PRO A 50 17.13 10.76 7.93
CA PRO A 50 16.56 11.20 9.21
C PRO A 50 16.45 10.05 10.19
N ARG A 51 16.83 10.29 11.45
CA ARG A 51 16.75 9.30 12.54
C ARG A 51 15.40 9.30 13.23
N GLU A 52 14.73 10.45 13.19
CA GLU A 52 13.42 10.67 13.77
C GLU A 52 12.52 11.24 12.69
N VAL A 53 11.29 10.77 12.68
CA VAL A 53 10.27 11.14 11.72
C VAL A 53 8.99 11.36 12.52
N ALA A 54 8.29 12.45 12.25
CA ALA A 54 7.01 12.72 12.88
C ALA A 54 5.99 11.67 12.40
N VAL A 55 5.50 10.85 13.32
CA VAL A 55 4.45 9.84 13.07
C VAL A 55 3.20 10.22 13.84
N ALA A 56 2.04 9.90 13.29
CA ALA A 56 0.76 10.01 13.98
C ALA A 56 0.54 8.76 14.83
N ASP A 57 0.13 8.95 16.08
CA ASP A 57 -0.32 7.84 16.91
C ASP A 57 -1.72 7.41 16.49
N ILE A 58 -1.86 6.17 16.02
CA ILE A 58 -3.14 5.56 15.62
C ILE A 58 -3.26 4.26 16.39
N SER A 59 -4.14 4.20 17.38
CA SER A 59 -4.17 3.08 18.33
C SER A 59 -4.41 1.73 17.62
N PRO A 60 -3.63 0.67 17.94
CA PRO A 60 -2.56 0.56 18.95
C PRO A 60 -1.12 0.73 18.40
N GLY A 61 -0.97 1.41 17.26
CA GLY A 61 0.29 1.58 16.55
C GLY A 61 0.57 3.02 16.15
N GLN A 62 1.35 3.16 15.08
CA GLN A 62 1.82 4.42 14.56
C GLN A 62 1.64 4.46 13.04
N TYR A 63 1.40 5.64 12.51
CA TYR A 63 1.20 5.88 11.09
C TYR A 63 2.11 6.98 10.59
N TYR A 64 2.76 6.71 9.46
CA TYR A 64 3.48 7.72 8.72
C TYR A 64 2.78 7.98 7.39
N HIS A 65 2.55 9.25 7.09
CA HIS A 65 1.91 9.69 5.86
C HIS A 65 2.97 10.31 4.94
N PHE A 66 3.22 9.67 3.80
CA PHE A 66 4.07 10.24 2.75
C PHE A 66 3.31 11.31 1.94
N GLY A 67 2.00 11.11 1.76
CA GLY A 67 1.13 12.03 1.06
C GLY A 67 1.03 11.75 -0.44
N LEU A 68 -0.18 11.90 -0.97
CA LEU A 68 -0.47 11.71 -2.39
C LEU A 68 0.33 12.67 -3.27
N SER A 69 0.56 13.91 -2.85
CA SER A 69 1.36 14.86 -3.65
C SER A 69 2.78 14.34 -3.91
N PHE A 70 3.45 13.87 -2.85
CA PHE A 70 4.80 13.31 -2.95
C PHE A 70 4.80 12.07 -3.84
N THR A 71 3.87 11.16 -3.60
CA THR A 71 3.71 9.94 -4.38
C THR A 71 3.43 10.21 -5.86
N LEU A 72 2.50 11.12 -6.18
CA LEU A 72 2.16 11.48 -7.56
C LEU A 72 3.36 12.10 -8.29
N ASN A 73 4.14 12.96 -7.62
CA ASN A 73 5.36 13.50 -8.19
C ASN A 73 6.37 12.40 -8.55
N ASN A 74 6.57 11.41 -7.69
CA ASN A 74 7.45 10.27 -7.98
C ASN A 74 6.94 9.47 -9.18
N LEU A 75 5.63 9.16 -9.22
CA LEU A 75 5.01 8.42 -10.32
C LEU A 75 5.14 9.15 -11.65
N LEU A 76 4.87 10.46 -11.68
CA LEU A 76 4.97 11.29 -12.89
C LEU A 76 6.41 11.49 -13.34
N HIS A 77 7.34 11.67 -12.41
CA HIS A 77 8.77 11.76 -12.71
C HIS A 77 9.27 10.46 -13.35
N ALA A 78 8.90 9.31 -12.79
CA ALA A 78 9.29 8.00 -13.33
C ALA A 78 8.63 7.68 -14.68
N LEU A 79 7.41 8.17 -14.91
CA LEU A 79 6.70 8.01 -16.17
C LEU A 79 7.35 8.82 -17.31
N GLY A 80 7.94 9.97 -16.98
CA GLY A 80 8.66 10.84 -17.90
C GLY A 80 7.75 11.76 -18.73
N GLU A 81 8.28 12.91 -19.13
CA GLU A 81 7.52 14.00 -19.75
C GLU A 81 6.73 13.58 -20.99
N LYS A 82 7.31 12.72 -21.84
CA LYS A 82 6.67 12.25 -23.08
C LYS A 82 5.35 11.53 -22.81
N GLU A 83 5.30 10.66 -21.81
CA GLU A 83 4.08 9.94 -21.48
C GLU A 83 3.13 10.81 -20.66
N CYS A 84 3.66 11.62 -19.73
CA CYS A 84 2.89 12.63 -18.98
C CYS A 84 2.15 13.62 -19.87
N SER A 85 2.71 14.00 -21.03
CA SER A 85 2.06 14.90 -21.99
C SER A 85 0.77 14.31 -22.60
N LYS A 86 0.66 12.98 -22.69
CA LYS A 86 -0.51 12.28 -23.26
C LYS A 86 -1.66 12.10 -22.26
N LEU A 87 -1.36 12.17 -20.96
CA LEU A 87 -2.36 11.97 -19.91
C LEU A 87 -3.18 13.25 -19.69
N CYS A 88 -4.50 13.16 -19.70
CA CYS A 88 -5.39 14.23 -19.22
C CYS A 88 -5.94 13.95 -17.82
N CYS A 89 -5.82 12.70 -17.35
CA CYS A 89 -6.35 12.24 -16.08
C CYS A 89 -5.34 11.30 -15.40
N LEU A 90 -5.17 11.47 -14.09
CA LEU A 90 -4.45 10.55 -13.22
C LEU A 90 -5.44 9.54 -12.66
N GLU A 91 -5.47 8.36 -13.28
CA GLU A 91 -6.28 7.24 -12.83
C GLU A 91 -5.46 6.36 -11.88
N LEU A 92 -5.83 6.33 -10.60
CA LEU A 92 -5.10 5.60 -9.57
C LEU A 92 -5.82 4.30 -9.19
N MET A 93 -5.02 3.25 -9.02
CA MET A 93 -5.41 2.05 -8.31
C MET A 93 -4.77 2.08 -6.92
N ILE A 94 -5.58 1.84 -5.90
CA ILE A 94 -5.17 1.89 -4.50
C ILE A 94 -5.10 0.47 -3.96
N ASN A 95 -4.05 0.14 -3.21
CA ASN A 95 -3.97 -1.11 -2.49
C ASN A 95 -3.80 -0.85 -1.00
N VAL A 96 -4.57 -1.58 -0.19
CA VAL A 96 -4.43 -1.60 1.27
C VAL A 96 -4.41 -3.06 1.67
N ASP A 97 -3.32 -3.50 2.30
CA ASP A 97 -3.12 -4.89 2.69
C ASP A 97 -2.33 -4.97 4.00
N GLY A 98 -2.41 -6.11 4.70
CA GLY A 98 -1.67 -6.39 5.92
C GLY A 98 -0.48 -7.31 5.66
N LEU A 99 0.71 -6.89 6.04
CA LEU A 99 1.94 -7.68 5.96
C LEU A 99 2.52 -7.96 7.34
N LEU A 100 2.83 -9.23 7.62
CA LEU A 100 3.60 -9.61 8.81
C LEU A 100 5.08 -9.29 8.59
N ILE A 101 5.67 -8.48 9.48
CA ILE A 101 7.09 -8.09 9.36
C ILE A 101 8.03 -9.24 9.73
N ALA A 102 7.63 -10.06 10.70
CA ALA A 102 8.45 -11.16 11.19
C ALA A 102 7.59 -12.35 11.61
N LYS A 103 8.10 -13.56 11.36
CA LYS A 103 7.41 -14.82 11.71
C LYS A 103 7.23 -15.02 13.23
N SER A 104 8.10 -14.41 14.03
CA SER A 104 8.14 -14.54 15.49
C SER A 104 7.57 -13.34 16.24
N SER A 105 6.99 -12.36 15.53
CA SER A 105 6.44 -11.14 16.12
C SER A 105 5.00 -10.95 15.65
N SER A 106 4.15 -10.41 16.51
CA SER A 106 2.81 -9.96 16.12
C SER A 106 2.82 -8.64 15.35
N LYS A 107 4.00 -8.01 15.15
CA LYS A 107 4.11 -6.75 14.40
C LYS A 107 3.59 -6.89 12.97
N GLN A 108 2.67 -6.00 12.63
CA GLN A 108 2.00 -5.90 11.34
C GLN A 108 2.29 -4.54 10.70
N LEU A 109 2.47 -4.53 9.38
CA LEU A 109 2.46 -3.34 8.55
C LEU A 109 1.19 -3.30 7.73
N TYR A 110 0.63 -2.11 7.60
CA TYR A 110 -0.49 -1.83 6.71
C TYR A 110 -0.11 -0.65 5.82
N PRO A 111 0.50 -0.91 4.64
CA PRO A 111 0.74 0.12 3.66
C PRO A 111 -0.56 0.52 2.95
N ILE A 112 -0.66 1.80 2.65
CA ILE A 112 -1.55 2.35 1.63
C ILE A 112 -0.67 2.61 0.41
N LEU A 113 -0.85 1.80 -0.62
CA LEU A 113 -0.08 1.83 -1.85
C LEU A 113 -0.92 2.42 -2.97
N CYS A 114 -0.28 3.00 -3.96
CA CYS A 114 -0.94 3.34 -5.20
C CYS A 114 -0.07 3.13 -6.43
N GLN A 115 -0.75 3.09 -7.57
CA GLN A 115 -0.17 2.93 -8.89
C GLN A 115 -1.03 3.70 -9.89
N LEU A 116 -0.38 4.35 -10.86
CA LEU A 116 -1.07 4.87 -12.05
C LEU A 116 -1.55 3.70 -12.91
N TYR A 117 -2.80 3.75 -13.38
CA TYR A 117 -3.40 2.70 -14.18
C TYR A 117 -2.52 2.36 -15.39
N LYS A 118 -2.28 1.06 -15.61
CA LYS A 118 -1.41 0.50 -16.66
C LYS A 118 0.07 0.90 -16.57
N GLN A 119 0.53 1.46 -15.46
CA GLN A 119 1.95 1.71 -15.19
C GLN A 119 2.48 0.70 -14.18
N PRO A 120 3.75 0.27 -14.27
CA PRO A 120 4.29 -0.77 -13.39
C PRO A 120 4.74 -0.26 -12.01
N LEU A 121 4.98 1.05 -11.88
CA LEU A 121 5.51 1.61 -10.64
C LEU A 121 4.43 1.66 -9.55
N ILE A 122 4.81 1.27 -8.33
CA ILE A 122 3.98 1.32 -7.13
C ILE A 122 4.69 2.22 -6.13
N GLU A 123 3.95 3.11 -5.51
CA GLU A 123 4.45 4.03 -4.48
C GLU A 123 3.63 3.88 -3.19
N VAL A 124 4.24 4.26 -2.08
CA VAL A 124 3.63 4.22 -0.75
C VAL A 124 3.08 5.61 -0.41
N ILE A 125 1.77 5.71 -0.17
CA ILE A 125 1.12 6.95 0.29
C ILE A 125 1.20 7.03 1.81
N GLY A 126 1.03 5.91 2.49
CA GLY A 126 1.03 5.85 3.95
C GLY A 126 1.43 4.48 4.45
N LEU A 127 1.96 4.44 5.66
CA LEU A 127 2.42 3.21 6.28
C LEU A 127 2.03 3.19 7.75
N TYR A 128 1.16 2.26 8.12
CA TYR A 128 0.88 1.96 9.51
C TYR A 128 1.74 0.80 9.99
N HIS A 129 2.18 0.88 11.25
CA HIS A 129 2.91 -0.15 11.96
C HIS A 129 2.35 -0.30 13.37
N GLY A 130 2.00 -1.53 13.76
CA GLY A 130 1.55 -1.82 15.11
C GLY A 130 1.65 -3.29 15.45
N LEU A 131 1.40 -3.63 16.72
CA LEU A 131 1.28 -5.03 17.16
C LEU A 131 0.01 -5.70 16.64
N GLN A 132 -0.95 -4.89 16.19
CA GLN A 132 -2.22 -5.29 15.63
C GLN A 132 -2.63 -4.23 14.60
N LYS A 133 -3.58 -4.57 13.72
CA LYS A 133 -4.29 -3.60 12.87
C LYS A 133 -4.86 -2.43 13.68
N SER A 134 -5.00 -1.27 13.04
CA SER A 134 -5.71 -0.13 13.64
C SER A 134 -7.11 -0.54 14.07
N LYS A 135 -7.59 0.00 15.19
CA LYS A 135 -8.96 -0.22 15.66
C LYS A 135 -9.99 0.46 14.76
N ASP A 136 -9.70 1.68 14.33
CA ASP A 136 -10.56 2.45 13.46
C ASP A 136 -9.94 2.60 12.06
N PRO A 137 -10.57 2.06 11.00
CA PRO A 137 -10.11 2.29 9.64
C PRO A 137 -10.23 3.76 9.23
N ASN A 138 -11.12 4.57 9.83
CA ASN A 138 -11.21 5.99 9.52
C ASN A 138 -9.93 6.70 9.94
N GLU A 139 -9.48 6.54 11.18
CA GLU A 139 -8.22 7.14 11.65
C GLU A 139 -7.05 6.78 10.73
N LEU A 140 -6.96 5.52 10.28
CA LEU A 140 -5.92 5.06 9.36
C LEU A 140 -5.98 5.77 7.99
N LEU A 141 -7.19 6.01 7.48
CA LEU A 141 -7.42 6.48 6.12
C LEU A 141 -7.68 7.99 6.02
N THR A 142 -7.90 8.71 7.13
CA THR A 142 -8.33 10.12 7.13
C THR A 142 -7.45 10.99 6.24
N GLN A 143 -6.13 11.01 6.48
CA GLN A 143 -5.21 11.87 5.71
C GLN A 143 -5.25 11.54 4.21
N PHE A 144 -5.28 10.25 3.87
CA PHE A 144 -5.40 9.81 2.47
C PHE A 144 -6.74 10.23 1.84
N ILE A 145 -7.86 10.04 2.54
CA ILE A 145 -9.19 10.37 2.03
C ILE A 145 -9.33 11.88 1.82
N ASP A 146 -8.82 12.70 2.74
CA ASP A 146 -8.87 14.16 2.62
C ASP A 146 -8.13 14.64 1.36
N GLU A 147 -6.94 14.10 1.10
CA GLU A 147 -6.18 14.37 -0.12
C GLU A 147 -6.91 13.89 -1.39
N VAL A 148 -7.51 12.70 -1.35
CA VAL A 148 -8.29 12.16 -2.47
C VAL A 148 -9.48 13.05 -2.80
N ILE A 149 -10.23 13.49 -1.79
CA ILE A 149 -11.38 14.39 -1.97
C ILE A 149 -10.89 15.71 -2.57
N TYR A 150 -9.80 16.26 -2.05
CA TYR A 150 -9.21 17.48 -2.58
C TYR A 150 -8.80 17.33 -4.06
N PHE A 151 -8.04 16.31 -4.42
CA PHE A 151 -7.59 16.13 -5.81
C PHE A 151 -8.72 15.75 -6.76
N THR A 152 -9.71 14.99 -6.31
CA THR A 152 -10.88 14.66 -7.13
C THR A 152 -11.64 15.92 -7.53
N ASN A 153 -11.76 16.89 -6.62
CA ASN A 153 -12.49 18.14 -6.86
C ASN A 153 -11.67 19.20 -7.61
N ASN A 154 -10.37 19.26 -7.37
CA ASN A 154 -9.51 20.34 -7.87
C ASN A 154 -8.55 19.91 -8.99
N GLY A 155 -8.41 18.61 -9.24
CA GLY A 155 -7.36 18.02 -10.06
C GLY A 155 -5.97 18.12 -9.41
N TYR A 156 -4.93 17.80 -10.17
CA TYR A 156 -3.53 17.84 -9.76
C TYR A 156 -2.69 18.66 -10.74
N PHE A 157 -1.82 19.54 -10.24
CA PHE A 157 -0.91 20.34 -11.06
C PHE A 157 0.51 19.79 -10.97
N HIS A 158 1.13 19.54 -12.14
CA HIS A 158 2.52 19.10 -12.25
C HIS A 158 3.14 19.64 -13.55
N ASN A 159 4.31 20.28 -13.45
CA ASN A 159 5.02 20.92 -14.58
C ASN A 159 4.10 21.79 -15.46
N ASP A 160 3.40 22.74 -14.81
CA ASP A 160 2.45 23.67 -15.43
C ASP A 160 1.27 23.03 -16.17
N LYS A 161 1.06 21.72 -16.00
CA LYS A 161 -0.07 20.99 -16.57
C LYS A 161 -1.06 20.58 -15.48
N HIS A 162 -2.33 20.81 -15.77
CA HIS A 162 -3.45 20.35 -14.95
C HIS A 162 -3.91 18.96 -15.39
N TYR A 163 -4.11 18.08 -14.43
CA TYR A 163 -4.64 16.75 -14.64
C TYR A 163 -5.92 16.56 -13.83
N ASN A 164 -6.95 15.97 -14.44
CA ASN A 164 -8.05 15.42 -13.67
C ASN A 164 -7.54 14.27 -12.79
N PHE A 165 -8.23 13.98 -11.70
CA PHE A 165 -7.83 12.92 -10.78
C PHE A 165 -9.00 11.97 -10.54
N LYS A 166 -8.72 10.67 -10.53
CA LYS A 166 -9.73 9.64 -10.27
C LYS A 166 -9.12 8.40 -9.63
N ILE A 167 -9.78 7.88 -8.59
CA ILE A 167 -9.55 6.50 -8.16
C ILE A 167 -10.45 5.59 -8.98
N ILE A 168 -9.86 4.58 -9.63
CA ILE A 168 -10.60 3.63 -10.47
C ILE A 168 -10.79 2.26 -9.79
N ALA A 169 -9.97 1.92 -8.80
CA ALA A 169 -10.07 0.65 -8.09
C ALA A 169 -9.40 0.68 -6.71
N PHE A 170 -9.98 -0.08 -5.78
CA PHE A 170 -9.33 -0.53 -4.56
C PHE A 170 -9.02 -2.02 -4.69
N ILE A 171 -7.74 -2.39 -4.66
CA ILE A 171 -7.24 -3.76 -4.74
C ILE A 171 -6.92 -4.20 -3.31
N CYS A 172 -7.69 -5.14 -2.78
CA CYS A 172 -7.51 -5.64 -1.41
C CYS A 172 -7.95 -7.09 -1.34
N ASP A 173 -7.34 -7.83 -0.41
CA ASP A 173 -7.85 -9.15 -0.03
C ASP A 173 -9.16 -9.01 0.77
N ALA A 174 -9.87 -10.12 1.02
CA ALA A 174 -11.16 -10.06 1.69
C ALA A 174 -11.09 -9.49 3.14
N PRO A 175 -10.10 -9.87 3.98
CA PRO A 175 -9.85 -9.22 5.27
C PRO A 175 -9.66 -7.70 5.19
N ALA A 176 -8.76 -7.20 4.34
CA ALA A 176 -8.48 -5.78 4.20
C ALA A 176 -9.67 -5.02 3.63
N LYS A 177 -10.35 -5.57 2.60
CA LYS A 177 -11.58 -5.00 2.05
C LYS A 177 -12.60 -4.75 3.15
N SER A 178 -12.92 -5.79 3.91
CA SER A 178 -13.93 -5.71 4.97
C SER A 178 -13.51 -4.79 6.12
N PHE A 179 -12.20 -4.59 6.33
CA PHE A 179 -11.70 -3.62 7.30
C PHE A 179 -11.92 -2.18 6.81
N ILE A 180 -11.46 -1.83 5.60
CA ILE A 180 -11.57 -0.47 5.08
C ILE A 180 -13.01 -0.07 4.76
N SER A 181 -13.88 -1.03 4.40
CA SER A 181 -15.31 -0.78 4.19
C SER A 181 -16.15 -0.87 5.47
N PHE A 182 -15.53 -1.19 6.60
CA PHE A 182 -16.19 -1.40 7.88
C PHE A 182 -17.33 -2.44 7.85
N THR A 183 -17.18 -3.49 7.03
CA THR A 183 -18.15 -4.59 6.88
C THR A 183 -17.67 -5.86 7.58
N LYS A 184 -18.60 -6.78 7.85
CA LYS A 184 -18.29 -8.13 8.33
C LYS A 184 -17.33 -8.83 7.37
N GLY A 185 -16.43 -9.62 7.93
CA GLY A 185 -15.47 -10.41 7.17
C GLY A 185 -16.17 -11.54 6.38
N HIS A 186 -15.41 -12.18 5.49
CA HIS A 186 -15.90 -13.23 4.58
C HIS A 186 -16.52 -14.47 5.28
N THR A 187 -16.35 -14.61 6.60
CA THR A 187 -16.93 -15.69 7.41
C THR A 187 -18.25 -15.31 8.08
N GLY A 188 -18.80 -14.12 7.81
CA GLY A 188 -20.06 -13.66 8.41
C GLY A 188 -21.29 -14.14 7.64
N TYR A 189 -22.33 -14.59 8.33
CA TYR A 189 -23.61 -14.99 7.73
C TYR A 189 -24.24 -13.88 6.85
N ARG A 190 -24.07 -12.60 7.22
CA ARG A 190 -24.55 -11.45 6.45
C ARG A 190 -23.42 -10.65 5.82
N SER A 191 -22.35 -11.30 5.34
CA SER A 191 -21.16 -10.62 4.82
C SER A 191 -21.15 -10.36 3.31
N CYS A 192 -22.18 -10.78 2.57
CA CYS A 192 -22.20 -10.54 1.12
C CYS A 192 -22.28 -9.04 0.81
N SER A 193 -21.27 -8.52 0.11
CA SER A 193 -21.23 -7.10 -0.30
C SER A 193 -22.14 -6.76 -1.49
N LYS A 194 -22.82 -7.76 -2.06
CA LYS A 194 -23.56 -7.62 -3.33
C LYS A 194 -25.06 -7.91 -3.21
N CYS A 195 -25.47 -8.75 -2.27
CA CYS A 195 -26.88 -9.10 -2.07
C CYS A 195 -27.24 -9.18 -0.57
N TYR A 196 -28.52 -9.32 -0.29
CA TYR A 196 -29.08 -9.44 1.06
C TYR A 196 -29.11 -10.88 1.60
N THR A 197 -28.73 -11.87 0.78
CA THR A 197 -28.75 -13.29 1.13
C THR A 197 -27.95 -13.57 2.40
N GLU A 198 -28.51 -14.45 3.23
CA GLU A 198 -27.82 -15.01 4.38
C GLU A 198 -27.02 -16.23 3.97
N GLY A 199 -25.77 -16.31 4.41
CA GLY A 199 -24.93 -17.46 4.20
C GLY A 199 -25.41 -18.66 5.01
N THR A 200 -24.98 -19.84 4.59
CA THR A 200 -25.23 -21.11 5.28
C THR A 200 -23.90 -21.71 5.68
N TYR A 201 -23.84 -22.32 6.87
CA TYR A 201 -22.63 -22.94 7.37
C TYR A 201 -22.46 -24.37 6.84
N PHE A 202 -21.38 -24.59 6.09
CA PHE A 202 -20.91 -25.89 5.62
C PHE A 202 -19.40 -25.99 5.88
N ASN A 203 -19.01 -26.20 7.14
CA ASN A 203 -17.62 -26.08 7.66
C ASN A 203 -17.04 -24.65 7.59
N THR A 204 -17.46 -23.85 6.62
CA THR A 204 -17.31 -22.40 6.51
C THR A 204 -18.64 -21.78 6.07
N VAL A 205 -18.80 -20.47 6.24
CA VAL A 205 -19.96 -19.77 5.71
C VAL A 205 -19.86 -19.69 4.18
N CYS A 206 -20.89 -20.17 3.51
CA CYS A 206 -21.02 -20.19 2.05
C CYS A 206 -22.33 -19.51 1.64
N PHE A 207 -22.40 -19.00 0.40
CA PHE A 207 -23.61 -18.43 -0.19
C PHE A 207 -24.05 -19.31 -1.37
N PRO A 208 -24.72 -20.46 -1.12
CA PRO A 208 -25.04 -21.43 -2.15
C PRO A 208 -26.22 -21.00 -3.04
N GLU A 209 -27.03 -20.05 -2.60
CA GLU A 209 -28.16 -19.52 -3.37
C GLU A 209 -27.68 -18.48 -4.39
N PHE A 210 -28.04 -18.65 -5.65
CA PHE A 210 -27.63 -17.78 -6.77
C PHE A 210 -28.79 -17.30 -7.64
N GLU A 211 -30.02 -17.75 -7.38
CA GLU A 211 -31.22 -17.37 -8.13
C GLU A 211 -32.08 -16.41 -7.32
N GLY A 212 -32.77 -15.48 -7.99
CA GLY A 212 -33.71 -14.55 -7.35
C GLY A 212 -33.09 -13.62 -6.30
N LEU A 213 -31.79 -13.35 -6.39
CA LEU A 213 -31.07 -12.59 -5.37
C LEU A 213 -31.53 -11.13 -5.33
N ASN A 214 -31.88 -10.66 -4.13
CA ASN A 214 -32.07 -9.25 -3.85
C ASN A 214 -30.71 -8.56 -3.77
N MET A 215 -30.39 -7.75 -4.78
CA MET A 215 -29.10 -7.07 -4.92
C MET A 215 -29.06 -5.78 -4.10
N ARG A 216 -27.90 -5.51 -3.52
CA ARG A 216 -27.60 -4.23 -2.85
C ARG A 216 -27.24 -3.18 -3.89
N THR A 217 -27.61 -1.93 -3.61
CA THR A 217 -27.16 -0.78 -4.38
C THR A 217 -26.11 0.03 -3.62
N ASP A 218 -25.29 0.80 -4.35
CA ASP A 218 -24.31 1.70 -3.72
C ASP A 218 -24.99 2.78 -2.86
N LEU A 219 -26.22 3.17 -3.21
CA LEU A 219 -27.01 4.14 -2.44
C LEU A 219 -27.40 3.56 -1.07
N GLU A 220 -27.95 2.34 -1.06
CA GLU A 220 -28.33 1.64 0.18
C GLU A 220 -27.12 1.40 1.09
N PHE A 221 -25.97 1.06 0.50
CA PHE A 221 -24.72 0.90 1.24
C PHE A 221 -24.30 2.21 1.92
N ARG A 222 -24.28 3.33 1.18
CA ARG A 222 -23.92 4.65 1.73
C ARG A 222 -24.87 5.12 2.82
N GLN A 223 -26.16 4.82 2.68
CA GLN A 223 -27.19 5.17 3.66
C GLN A 223 -27.27 4.20 4.84
N LYS A 224 -26.54 3.08 4.81
CA LYS A 224 -26.60 2.00 5.80
C LYS A 224 -28.03 1.51 6.10
N VAL A 225 -28.84 1.32 5.05
CA VAL A 225 -30.26 0.91 5.18
C VAL A 225 -30.42 -0.41 5.94
N ASP A 226 -29.45 -1.32 5.82
CA ASP A 226 -29.37 -2.57 6.58
C ASP A 226 -28.07 -2.59 7.39
N GLU A 227 -28.17 -2.60 8.71
CA GLU A 227 -27.01 -2.56 9.62
C GLU A 227 -26.28 -3.90 9.73
N GLN A 228 -26.95 -5.02 9.38
CA GLN A 228 -26.43 -6.37 9.56
C GLN A 228 -25.06 -6.63 8.92
N PRO A 229 -24.69 -6.07 7.75
CA PRO A 229 -23.39 -6.31 7.14
C PRO A 229 -22.25 -5.53 7.77
N TYR A 230 -22.50 -4.59 8.68
CA TYR A 230 -21.47 -3.74 9.26
C TYR A 230 -20.92 -4.33 10.56
N ARG A 231 -19.70 -3.93 10.90
CA ARG A 231 -19.09 -4.26 12.20
C ARG A 231 -19.68 -3.36 13.28
N THR A 232 -19.72 -3.86 14.51
CA THR A 232 -19.91 -3.03 15.69
C THR A 232 -18.52 -2.69 16.24
N LEU A 233 -18.29 -1.44 16.62
CA LEU A 233 -17.09 -1.07 17.38
C LEU A 233 -17.21 -1.75 18.75
N THR A 234 -16.29 -2.67 19.05
CA THR A 234 -16.18 -3.37 20.35
C THR A 234 -14.95 -2.90 21.10
#